data_AF-A0A2D3RGF5-F1
#
_entry.id   AF-A0A2D3RGF5-F1
#
_cell.length_a   1.000
_cell.length_b   1.000
_cell.length_c   1.000
_cell.angle_alpha   90.00
_cell.angle_beta   90.00
_cell.angle_gamma   90.00
#
_symmetry.space_group_name_H-M   'P 1'
#
loop_
_entity.id
_entity.type
_entity.pdbx_description
1 polymer ?
#
loop_
_entity_poly.entity_id
_entity_poly.type
_entity_poly.pdbx_seq_one_letter_code
_entity_poly.pdbx_strand_id
1 'polypeptide(L)'
;MDFGGGYSVRNFAIFIAAASISQAAWGQAIKSEPPLEVFSEDQIAAIEYPDLQFEETEADIRVYDKYFFFHRPDTSFDVAFGDINECDALARGAGYYSTSVSYYSPQAGMLGSAAGSIIGSLVADAIFGSAERRRVRRVNLRNCMAFKGYDRYGLEKERWQKFHFEEGFGEANDDKRREYFLIQAKVISGPKPAGEVLEK
;
A
#
# COMPACT_ATOMS: atom_id res chain seq x y z
N MET A 1 76.02 12.67 36.40
CA MET A 1 77.13 11.94 35.77
C MET A 1 76.52 10.85 34.91
N ASP A 2 77.19 10.66 33.78
CA ASP A 2 76.77 10.06 32.52
C ASP A 2 76.67 8.51 32.53
N PHE A 3 76.21 7.97 31.40
CA PHE A 3 76.23 6.58 30.89
C PHE A 3 75.04 5.68 31.32
N GLY A 4 74.23 5.09 30.44
CA GLY A 4 74.48 4.62 29.08
C GLY A 4 74.21 3.11 29.05
N GLY A 5 73.20 2.63 28.32
CA GLY A 5 72.86 1.21 28.29
C GLY A 5 71.81 0.89 27.23
N GLY A 6 72.28 0.55 26.03
CA GLY A 6 71.44 0.25 24.87
C GLY A 6 70.68 -1.08 24.98
N TYR A 7 69.53 -1.14 24.33
CA TYR A 7 68.85 -2.38 24.01
C TYR A 7 68.54 -2.45 22.52
N SER A 8 69.41 -3.18 21.82
CA SER A 8 69.14 -4.16 20.78
C SER A 8 67.81 -4.03 20.02
N VAL A 9 67.90 -3.48 18.82
CA VAL A 9 66.87 -3.54 17.78
C VAL A 9 66.88 -4.95 17.19
N ARG A 10 65.91 -5.79 17.54
CA ARG A 10 65.65 -7.05 16.84
C ARG A 10 64.39 -6.90 15.98
N ASN A 11 64.67 -6.90 14.68
CA ASN A 11 63.75 -7.11 13.57
C ASN A 11 62.61 -8.08 13.91
N PHE A 12 61.38 -7.59 13.83
CA PHE A 12 60.23 -8.41 13.48
C PHE A 12 59.49 -7.73 12.33
N ALA A 13 59.97 -8.02 11.12
CA ALA A 13 59.18 -7.85 9.92
C ALA A 13 58.10 -8.95 9.92
N ILE A 14 56.87 -8.58 10.25
CA ILE A 14 55.70 -9.42 9.97
C ILE A 14 54.95 -8.74 8.83
N PHE A 15 55.12 -9.30 7.64
CA PHE A 15 54.21 -9.15 6.52
C PHE A 15 52.84 -9.71 6.94
N ILE A 16 51.81 -8.87 7.03
CA ILE A 16 50.42 -9.33 6.89
C ILE A 16 49.94 -8.89 5.52
N ALA A 17 49.96 -9.85 4.60
CA ALA A 17 49.36 -9.76 3.29
C ALA A 17 47.83 -9.70 3.40
N ALA A 18 47.27 -8.85 2.55
CA ALA A 18 45.92 -8.82 1.99
C ALA A 18 44.88 -9.84 2.51
N ALA A 19 43.81 -9.30 3.09
CA ALA A 19 42.46 -9.85 2.93
C ALA A 19 41.47 -8.69 2.82
N SER A 20 41.50 -7.98 1.68
CA SER A 20 40.36 -7.18 1.23
C SER A 20 39.23 -8.15 0.88
N ILE A 21 38.52 -8.61 1.91
CA ILE A 21 37.30 -9.39 1.75
C ILE A 21 36.24 -8.42 1.25
N SER A 22 36.04 -8.43 -0.06
CA SER A 22 34.90 -7.84 -0.74
C SER A 22 33.62 -8.32 -0.06
N GLN A 23 33.05 -7.50 0.82
CA GLN A 23 31.69 -7.69 1.34
C GLN A 23 30.68 -7.27 0.26
N ALA A 24 30.67 -7.99 -0.85
CA ALA A 24 29.69 -7.84 -1.91
C ALA A 24 28.96 -9.18 -2.11
N ALA A 25 28.28 -9.67 -1.06
CA ALA A 25 27.55 -10.93 -1.16
C ALA A 25 26.45 -11.09 -0.09
N TRP A 26 25.59 -10.09 0.13
CA TRP A 26 24.29 -10.30 0.80
C TRP A 26 23.19 -9.43 0.18
N GLY A 27 23.20 -9.30 -1.14
CA GLY A 27 22.02 -8.88 -1.90
C GLY A 27 21.24 -10.11 -2.33
N GLN A 28 20.70 -10.90 -1.38
CA GLN A 28 19.72 -11.92 -1.73
C GLN A 28 18.44 -11.19 -2.15
N ALA A 29 18.29 -10.99 -3.46
CA ALA A 29 17.06 -10.50 -4.06
C ALA A 29 15.98 -11.57 -3.87
N ILE A 30 15.30 -11.56 -2.73
CA ILE A 30 13.99 -12.21 -2.61
C ILE A 30 12.99 -11.27 -3.30
N LYS A 31 12.91 -11.36 -4.61
CA LYS A 31 11.83 -10.80 -5.43
C LYS A 31 11.13 -11.93 -6.17
N SER A 32 10.52 -12.85 -5.42
CA SER A 32 9.36 -13.57 -5.97
C SER A 32 8.14 -12.77 -5.54
N GLU A 33 7.63 -11.95 -6.45
CA GLU A 33 6.28 -11.39 -6.30
C GLU A 33 5.31 -12.55 -6.06
N PRO A 34 4.37 -12.46 -5.11
CA PRO A 34 3.41 -13.53 -4.87
C PRO A 34 2.69 -13.85 -6.19
N PRO A 35 2.49 -15.14 -6.50
CA PRO A 35 1.84 -15.52 -7.75
C PRO A 35 0.44 -14.92 -7.81
N LEU A 36 0.10 -14.31 -8.95
CA LEU A 36 -1.25 -13.81 -9.19
C LEU A 36 -2.25 -14.96 -9.13
N GLU A 37 -3.38 -14.70 -8.49
CA GLU A 37 -4.50 -15.63 -8.55
C GLU A 37 -5.12 -15.62 -9.94
N VAL A 38 -5.29 -16.80 -10.52
CA VAL A 38 -5.83 -16.99 -11.87
C VAL A 38 -7.27 -17.45 -11.78
N PHE A 39 -8.16 -16.78 -12.51
CA PHE A 39 -9.59 -17.09 -12.53
C PHE A 39 -10.01 -17.67 -13.89
N SER A 40 -10.87 -18.69 -13.88
CA SER A 40 -11.49 -19.21 -15.11
C SER A 40 -12.56 -18.25 -15.62
N GLU A 41 -12.89 -18.35 -16.92
CA GLU A 41 -13.97 -17.56 -17.52
C GLU A 41 -15.31 -17.80 -16.82
N ASP A 42 -15.60 -19.04 -16.41
CA ASP A 42 -16.82 -19.39 -15.67
C ASP A 42 -16.88 -18.72 -14.28
N GLN A 43 -15.73 -18.63 -13.58
CA GLN A 43 -15.64 -17.94 -12.30
C GLN A 43 -15.89 -16.43 -12.48
N ILE A 44 -15.30 -15.84 -13.53
CA ILE A 44 -15.49 -14.42 -13.84
C ILE A 44 -16.94 -14.13 -14.25
N ALA A 45 -17.54 -15.02 -15.04
CA ALA A 45 -18.93 -14.91 -15.48
C ALA A 45 -19.92 -14.98 -14.31
N ALA A 46 -19.64 -15.81 -13.29
CA ALA A 46 -20.47 -15.96 -12.10
C ALA A 46 -20.51 -14.72 -11.18
N ILE A 47 -19.52 -13.83 -11.28
CA ILE A 47 -19.50 -12.57 -10.51
C ILE A 47 -20.53 -11.60 -11.11
N GLU A 48 -21.38 -10.99 -10.29
CA GLU A 48 -22.33 -9.99 -10.79
C GLU A 48 -21.60 -8.72 -11.29
N TYR A 49 -21.98 -8.21 -12.47
CA TYR A 49 -21.53 -6.89 -12.92
C TYR A 49 -22.54 -5.84 -12.42
N PRO A 50 -22.14 -4.94 -11.52
CA PRO A 50 -23.06 -3.95 -10.98
C PRO A 50 -23.48 -2.95 -12.05
N ASP A 51 -24.70 -2.43 -11.96
CA ASP A 51 -25.15 -1.37 -12.85
C ASP A 51 -24.44 -0.03 -12.53
N LEU A 52 -23.63 0.43 -13.47
CA LEU A 52 -22.85 1.67 -13.38
C LEU A 52 -23.49 2.84 -14.13
N GLN A 53 -24.62 2.63 -14.82
CA GLN A 53 -25.26 3.66 -15.63
C GLN A 53 -26.17 4.52 -14.76
N PHE A 54 -25.98 5.84 -14.79
CA PHE A 54 -26.83 6.80 -14.09
C PHE A 54 -26.74 8.17 -14.78
N GLU A 55 -27.73 9.03 -14.49
CA GLU A 55 -27.68 10.43 -14.87
C GLU A 55 -27.03 11.21 -13.73
N GLU A 56 -25.86 11.80 -13.99
CA GLU A 56 -25.12 12.54 -12.98
C GLU A 56 -25.87 13.79 -12.53
N THR A 57 -26.02 13.97 -11.22
CA THR A 57 -26.52 15.22 -10.65
C THR A 57 -25.36 16.07 -10.13
N GLU A 58 -25.58 17.38 -9.97
CA GLU A 58 -24.57 18.24 -9.31
C GLU A 58 -24.24 17.78 -7.88
N ALA A 59 -25.16 17.09 -7.21
CA ALA A 59 -24.92 16.55 -5.88
C ALA A 59 -23.92 15.38 -5.91
N ASP A 60 -23.95 14.56 -6.95
CA ASP A 60 -23.04 13.43 -7.15
C ASP A 60 -21.62 13.92 -7.46
N ILE A 61 -21.50 14.88 -8.38
CA ILE A 61 -20.21 15.45 -8.78
C ILE A 61 -19.43 15.99 -7.57
N ARG A 62 -20.12 16.62 -6.61
CA ARG A 62 -19.52 17.17 -5.39
C ARG A 62 -18.93 16.12 -4.44
N VAL A 63 -19.28 14.84 -4.62
CA VAL A 63 -18.87 13.74 -3.74
C VAL A 63 -18.07 12.64 -4.45
N TYR A 64 -17.62 12.89 -5.69
CA TYR A 64 -16.76 11.99 -6.45
C TYR A 64 -15.35 11.83 -5.86
N ASP A 65 -14.96 12.68 -4.90
CA ASP A 65 -13.77 12.45 -4.09
C ASP A 65 -13.89 11.20 -3.19
N LYS A 66 -15.15 10.82 -2.87
CA LYS A 66 -15.51 9.68 -2.03
C LYS A 66 -16.12 8.53 -2.82
N TYR A 67 -17.02 8.82 -3.76
CA TYR A 67 -17.76 7.83 -4.53
C TYR A 67 -17.24 7.78 -5.96
N PHE A 68 -16.30 6.87 -6.18
CA PHE A 68 -15.66 6.64 -7.46
C PHE A 68 -15.25 5.17 -7.58
N PHE A 69 -14.98 4.72 -8.79
CA PHE A 69 -14.36 3.42 -9.05
C PHE A 69 -13.16 3.59 -9.97
N PHE A 70 -12.31 2.56 -10.01
CA PHE A 70 -11.12 2.54 -10.86
C PHE A 70 -11.40 1.81 -12.17
N HIS A 71 -10.72 2.21 -13.24
CA HIS A 71 -10.66 1.45 -14.48
C HIS A 71 -9.31 1.70 -15.17
N ARG A 72 -8.76 0.67 -15.82
CA ARG A 72 -7.57 0.77 -16.68
C ARG A 72 -7.82 -0.06 -17.94
N PRO A 73 -7.63 0.52 -19.15
CA PRO A 73 -7.82 -0.22 -20.39
C PRO A 73 -6.92 -1.45 -20.45
N ASP A 74 -7.39 -2.49 -21.15
CA ASP A 74 -6.65 -3.73 -21.44
C ASP A 74 -6.12 -4.48 -20.21
N THR A 75 -6.74 -4.26 -19.05
CA THR A 75 -6.39 -4.97 -17.81
C THR A 75 -7.21 -6.24 -17.69
N SER A 76 -6.56 -7.38 -17.47
CA SER A 76 -7.26 -8.63 -17.20
C SER A 76 -7.86 -8.65 -15.79
N PHE A 77 -8.87 -9.49 -15.58
CA PHE A 77 -9.52 -9.67 -14.27
C PHE A 77 -8.51 -10.05 -13.17
N ASP A 78 -7.64 -11.02 -13.43
CA ASP A 78 -6.63 -11.51 -12.49
C ASP A 78 -5.68 -10.38 -12.04
N VAL A 79 -5.25 -9.53 -12.98
CA VAL A 79 -4.39 -8.38 -12.70
C VAL A 79 -5.15 -7.32 -11.91
N ALA A 80 -6.40 -7.01 -12.29
CA ALA A 80 -7.24 -6.07 -11.55
C ALA A 80 -7.48 -6.53 -10.11
N PHE A 81 -7.72 -7.84 -9.91
CA PHE A 81 -7.91 -8.44 -8.59
C PHE A 81 -6.62 -8.40 -7.76
N GLY A 82 -5.47 -8.73 -8.35
CA GLY A 82 -4.17 -8.60 -7.70
C GLY A 82 -3.87 -7.15 -7.30
N ASP A 83 -4.05 -6.21 -8.22
CA ASP A 83 -3.76 -4.78 -8.03
C ASP A 83 -4.64 -4.17 -6.93
N ILE A 84 -5.96 -4.45 -6.89
CA ILE A 84 -6.82 -3.92 -5.83
C ILE A 84 -6.53 -4.54 -4.46
N ASN A 85 -6.19 -5.83 -4.40
CA ASN A 85 -5.80 -6.49 -3.15
C ASN A 85 -4.49 -5.93 -2.61
N GLU A 86 -3.47 -5.79 -3.47
CA GLU A 86 -2.17 -5.24 -3.10
C GLU A 86 -2.32 -3.79 -2.61
N CYS A 87 -3.02 -2.96 -3.38
CA CYS A 87 -3.21 -1.56 -3.03
C CYS A 87 -4.08 -1.36 -1.78
N ASP A 88 -5.05 -2.23 -1.53
CA ASP A 88 -5.79 -2.23 -0.27
C ASP A 88 -4.92 -2.66 0.91
N ALA A 89 -4.11 -3.72 0.77
CA ALA A 89 -3.18 -4.17 1.80
C ALA A 89 -2.16 -3.05 2.13
N LEU A 90 -1.62 -2.38 1.10
CA LEU A 90 -0.77 -1.22 1.27
C LEU A 90 -1.52 -0.07 1.95
N ALA A 91 -2.76 0.23 1.54
CA ALA A 91 -3.54 1.32 2.11
C ALA A 91 -3.87 1.10 3.60
N ARG A 92 -4.12 -0.16 4.00
CA ARG A 92 -4.33 -0.56 5.40
C ARG A 92 -3.02 -0.57 6.20
N GLY A 93 -1.91 -1.05 5.64
CA GLY A 93 -0.60 -1.09 6.31
C GLY A 93 0.09 0.28 6.42
N ALA A 94 -0.04 1.12 5.38
CA ALA A 94 0.48 2.49 5.37
C ALA A 94 -0.36 3.45 6.23
N GLY A 95 -1.58 3.06 6.60
CA GLY A 95 -2.55 3.90 7.32
C GLY A 95 -2.22 4.23 8.78
N TYR A 96 -1.15 3.65 9.36
CA TYR A 96 -0.77 3.97 10.75
C TYR A 96 0.74 3.86 11.05
N TYR A 97 1.47 3.00 10.35
CA TYR A 97 2.91 2.83 10.55
C TYR A 97 3.78 3.86 9.81
N SER A 98 3.21 4.65 8.89
CA SER A 98 3.99 5.59 8.06
C SER A 98 3.91 7.06 8.50
N THR A 99 3.01 7.42 9.42
CA THR A 99 2.83 8.82 9.87
C THR A 99 3.54 9.15 11.18
N SER A 100 4.25 8.20 11.80
CA SER A 100 5.18 8.47 12.91
C SER A 100 6.65 8.60 12.47
N VAL A 101 6.93 8.56 11.17
CA VAL A 101 8.14 9.19 10.65
C VAL A 101 7.81 10.66 10.47
N SER A 102 7.96 11.41 11.56
CA SER A 102 7.99 12.87 11.53
C SER A 102 8.98 13.30 10.45
N TYR A 103 8.46 13.77 9.32
CA TYR A 103 9.23 14.46 8.29
C TYR A 103 9.88 15.76 8.82
N TYR A 104 9.70 16.07 10.12
CA TYR A 104 10.14 17.28 10.81
C TYR A 104 10.94 17.03 12.11
N SER A 105 11.53 15.85 12.35
CA SER A 105 12.51 15.73 13.44
C SER A 105 13.53 14.60 13.22
N PRO A 106 14.77 14.92 12.77
CA PRO A 106 15.86 13.96 12.77
C PRO A 106 16.37 13.62 14.18
N GLN A 107 15.86 14.25 15.24
CA GLN A 107 16.31 13.99 16.62
C GLN A 107 15.43 13.00 17.42
N ALA A 108 14.23 12.64 16.96
CA ALA A 108 13.33 11.75 17.71
C ALA A 108 13.42 10.25 17.30
N GLY A 109 14.28 9.91 16.35
CA GLY A 109 14.18 8.67 15.57
C GLY A 109 14.87 7.41 16.10
N MET A 110 15.53 7.41 17.27
CA MET A 110 16.32 6.24 17.69
C MET A 110 15.94 5.58 19.03
N LEU A 111 15.01 6.13 19.81
CA LEU A 111 14.68 5.57 21.14
C LEU A 111 13.23 5.10 21.32
N GLY A 112 12.33 5.33 20.36
CA GLY A 112 10.89 5.06 20.52
C GLY A 112 10.30 3.92 19.67
N SER A 113 11.04 3.37 18.71
CA SER A 113 10.45 2.60 17.61
C SER A 113 10.09 1.14 17.91
N ALA A 114 10.49 0.57 19.05
CA ALA A 114 10.17 -0.82 19.38
C ALA A 114 9.11 -0.99 20.50
N ALA A 115 8.90 0.01 21.36
CA ALA A 115 8.05 -0.11 22.54
C ALA A 115 6.74 0.72 22.48
N GLY A 116 6.57 1.61 21.50
CA GLY A 116 5.42 2.52 21.41
C GLY A 116 4.28 2.06 20.49
N SER A 117 4.44 0.95 19.76
CA SER A 117 3.52 0.55 18.67
C SER A 117 2.11 0.16 19.12
N ILE A 118 1.96 -0.39 20.33
CA ILE A 118 0.65 -0.83 20.85
C ILE A 118 -0.05 0.29 21.64
N ILE A 119 0.72 1.16 22.32
CA ILE A 119 0.15 2.28 23.09
C ILE A 119 -0.18 3.46 22.18
N GLY A 120 0.64 3.70 21.15
CA GLY A 120 0.39 4.73 20.13
C GLY A 120 -0.91 4.49 19.38
N SER A 121 -1.16 3.26 18.91
CA SER A 121 -2.38 2.91 18.17
C SER A 121 -3.66 3.14 18.96
N LEU A 122 -3.65 2.82 20.26
CA LEU A 122 -4.78 3.07 21.15
C LEU A 122 -5.01 4.58 21.38
N VAL A 123 -3.95 5.38 21.51
CA VAL A 123 -4.06 6.83 21.73
C VAL A 123 -4.47 7.56 20.45
N ALA A 124 -3.98 7.15 19.29
CA ALA A 124 -4.37 7.76 18.02
C ALA A 124 -5.77 7.36 17.56
N ASP A 125 -6.21 6.13 17.85
CA ASP A 125 -7.60 5.71 17.62
C ASP A 125 -8.58 6.51 18.50
N ALA A 126 -8.16 6.85 19.72
CA ALA A 126 -8.92 7.71 20.62
C ALA A 126 -8.95 9.19 20.17
N ILE A 127 -7.95 9.66 19.40
CA ILE A 127 -7.81 11.06 18.99
C ILE A 127 -8.35 11.34 17.58
N PHE A 128 -8.03 10.50 16.59
CA PHE A 128 -8.36 10.74 15.18
C PHE A 128 -9.63 10.03 14.71
N GLY A 129 -10.12 9.07 15.49
CA GLY A 129 -11.38 8.38 15.25
C GLY A 129 -11.39 7.55 13.95
N SER A 130 -12.48 6.79 13.77
CA SER A 130 -12.63 5.90 12.63
C SER A 130 -12.76 6.62 11.28
N ALA A 131 -13.14 7.91 11.29
CA ALA A 131 -13.29 8.72 10.09
C ALA A 131 -11.95 9.05 9.41
N GLU A 132 -10.92 9.39 10.19
CA GLU A 132 -9.60 9.73 9.66
C GLU A 132 -8.89 8.50 9.07
N ARG A 133 -9.00 7.32 9.72
CA ARG A 133 -8.49 6.07 9.15
C ARG A 133 -9.09 5.76 7.78
N ARG A 134 -10.40 5.94 7.61
CA ARG A 134 -11.08 5.77 6.31
C ARG A 134 -10.57 6.78 5.29
N ARG A 135 -10.34 8.04 5.71
CA ARG A 135 -9.80 9.09 4.83
C ARG A 135 -8.40 8.73 4.35
N VAL A 136 -7.50 8.36 5.26
CA VAL A 136 -6.12 7.95 4.95
C VAL A 136 -6.10 6.71 4.06
N ARG A 137 -6.89 5.67 4.36
CA ARG A 137 -7.03 4.48 3.49
C ARG A 137 -7.47 4.87 2.08
N ARG A 138 -8.49 5.73 1.92
CA ARG A 138 -8.92 6.21 0.58
C ARG A 138 -7.82 6.97 -0.15
N VAL A 139 -7.05 7.82 0.54
CA VAL A 139 -5.92 8.54 -0.08
C VAL A 139 -4.84 7.56 -0.54
N ASN A 140 -4.42 6.63 0.32
CA ASN A 140 -3.38 5.66 -0.01
C ASN A 140 -3.80 4.72 -1.14
N LEU A 141 -5.05 4.25 -1.12
CA LEU A 141 -5.61 3.42 -2.18
C LEU A 141 -5.61 4.17 -3.52
N ARG A 142 -6.06 5.43 -3.53
CA ARG A 142 -6.03 6.29 -4.72
C ARG A 142 -4.61 6.45 -5.26
N ASN A 143 -3.64 6.74 -4.40
CA ASN A 143 -2.25 6.94 -4.82
C ASN A 143 -1.64 5.65 -5.40
N CYS A 144 -1.89 4.50 -4.76
CA CYS A 144 -1.38 3.21 -5.24
C CYS A 144 -1.98 2.85 -6.60
N MET A 145 -3.30 2.95 -6.74
CA MET A 145 -3.98 2.67 -8.01
C MET A 145 -3.57 3.66 -9.11
N ALA A 146 -3.44 4.95 -8.79
CA ALA A 146 -2.95 5.96 -9.74
C ALA A 146 -1.52 5.68 -10.21
N PHE A 147 -0.63 5.23 -9.32
CA PHE A 147 0.73 4.80 -9.66
C PHE A 147 0.73 3.60 -10.62
N LYS A 148 -0.20 2.66 -10.42
CA LYS A 148 -0.44 1.53 -11.33
C LYS A 148 -1.15 1.92 -12.63
N GLY A 149 -1.44 3.20 -12.85
CA GLY A 149 -2.02 3.71 -14.10
C GLY A 149 -3.53 3.56 -14.20
N TYR A 150 -4.24 3.37 -13.08
CA TYR A 150 -5.69 3.38 -13.06
C TYR A 150 -6.24 4.80 -13.02
N ASP A 151 -7.26 5.04 -13.84
CA ASP A 151 -8.06 6.25 -13.82
C ASP A 151 -9.25 6.09 -12.87
N ARG A 152 -9.78 7.21 -12.38
CA ARG A 152 -10.93 7.26 -11.48
C ARG A 152 -12.15 7.81 -12.22
N TYR A 153 -13.29 7.20 -11.99
CA TYR A 153 -14.58 7.61 -12.57
C TYR A 153 -15.61 7.78 -11.46
N GLY A 154 -16.39 8.85 -11.53
CA GLY A 154 -17.46 9.15 -10.57
C GLY A 154 -18.56 8.10 -10.58
N LEU A 155 -19.20 7.88 -9.44
CA LEU A 155 -20.37 7.00 -9.32
C LEU A 155 -21.30 7.50 -8.23
N GLU A 156 -22.61 7.41 -8.45
CA GLU A 156 -23.58 7.72 -7.39
C GLU A 156 -23.36 6.80 -6.17
N LYS A 157 -23.60 7.36 -4.98
CA LYS A 157 -23.36 6.67 -3.71
C LYS A 157 -24.04 5.31 -3.63
N GLU A 158 -25.30 5.22 -4.04
CA GLU A 158 -26.10 4.00 -3.89
C GLU A 158 -25.54 2.84 -4.72
N ARG A 159 -25.08 3.11 -5.95
CA ARG A 159 -24.38 2.12 -6.78
C ARG A 159 -23.03 1.77 -6.22
N TRP A 160 -22.26 2.77 -5.78
CA TRP A 160 -20.94 2.56 -5.19
C TRP A 160 -20.99 1.61 -3.99
N GLN A 161 -22.00 1.76 -3.13
CA GLN A 161 -22.18 0.94 -1.93
C GLN A 161 -22.53 -0.53 -2.22
N LYS A 162 -22.95 -0.88 -3.44
CA LYS A 162 -23.23 -2.28 -3.81
C LYS A 162 -21.98 -3.14 -3.84
N PHE A 163 -20.82 -2.54 -4.12
CA PHE A 163 -19.57 -3.27 -4.33
C PHE A 163 -18.35 -2.69 -3.61
N HIS A 164 -18.56 -1.73 -2.71
CA HIS A 164 -17.53 -1.24 -1.79
C HIS A 164 -17.98 -1.39 -0.35
N PHE A 165 -17.03 -1.59 0.55
CA PHE A 165 -17.26 -1.59 1.99
C PHE A 165 -16.71 -0.31 2.62
N GLU A 166 -17.46 0.29 3.54
CA GLU A 166 -16.94 1.30 4.47
C GLU A 166 -16.57 0.59 5.77
N GLU A 167 -15.30 0.67 6.21
CA GLU A 167 -14.85 0.03 7.47
C GLU A 167 -15.45 0.75 8.68
N GLY A 168 -16.68 0.39 9.03
CA GLY A 168 -17.49 0.92 10.13
C GLY A 168 -17.24 0.19 11.45
N PHE A 169 -16.14 0.47 12.16
CA PHE A 169 -15.85 -0.05 13.52
C PHE A 169 -15.52 -1.54 13.67
N GLY A 170 -15.44 -2.31 12.59
CA GLY A 170 -14.84 -3.64 12.57
C GLY A 170 -14.17 -3.88 11.23
N GLU A 171 -13.07 -4.63 11.22
CA GLU A 171 -12.50 -5.15 9.98
C GLU A 171 -13.59 -5.95 9.26
N ALA A 172 -13.82 -5.68 7.98
CA ALA A 172 -14.57 -6.64 7.17
C ALA A 172 -13.84 -7.98 7.28
N ASN A 173 -14.54 -9.07 7.62
CA ASN A 173 -13.97 -10.42 7.54
C ASN A 173 -13.39 -10.61 6.13
N ASP A 174 -12.21 -11.22 6.05
CA ASP A 174 -11.41 -11.34 4.83
C ASP A 174 -12.22 -11.92 3.65
N ASP A 175 -13.16 -12.84 3.93
CA ASP A 175 -14.06 -13.42 2.95
C ASP A 175 -14.97 -12.38 2.28
N LYS A 176 -15.62 -11.51 3.08
CA LYS A 176 -16.47 -10.44 2.54
C LYS A 176 -15.65 -9.41 1.77
N ARG A 177 -14.44 -9.12 2.24
CA ARG A 177 -13.53 -8.20 1.55
C ARG A 177 -13.18 -8.74 0.16
N ARG A 178 -12.86 -10.03 0.11
CA ARG A 178 -12.58 -10.75 -1.14
C ARG A 178 -13.78 -10.70 -2.09
N GLU A 179 -15.00 -10.96 -1.62
CA GLU A 179 -16.22 -10.83 -2.44
C GLU A 179 -16.35 -9.44 -3.07
N TYR A 180 -16.15 -8.37 -2.28
CA TYR A 180 -16.13 -7.00 -2.81
C TYR A 180 -15.01 -6.77 -3.82
N PHE A 181 -13.83 -7.34 -3.62
CA PHE A 181 -12.72 -7.22 -4.57
C PHE A 181 -12.94 -7.99 -5.86
N LEU A 182 -13.66 -9.11 -5.84
CA LEU A 182 -14.06 -9.80 -7.07
C LEU A 182 -14.96 -8.90 -7.93
N ILE A 183 -15.94 -8.23 -7.30
CA ILE A 183 -16.83 -7.31 -8.02
C ILE A 183 -16.06 -6.07 -8.51
N GLN A 184 -15.22 -5.48 -7.65
CA GLN A 184 -14.36 -4.35 -8.04
C GLN A 184 -13.42 -4.73 -9.18
N ALA A 185 -12.77 -5.89 -9.14
CA ALA A 185 -11.92 -6.36 -10.22
C ALA A 185 -12.69 -6.47 -11.53
N LYS A 186 -13.92 -6.99 -11.50
CA LYS A 186 -14.79 -7.07 -12.68
C LYS A 186 -15.12 -5.71 -13.27
N VAL A 187 -15.39 -4.72 -12.43
CA VAL A 187 -15.63 -3.32 -12.84
C VAL A 187 -14.35 -2.70 -13.40
N ILE A 188 -13.22 -2.92 -12.73
CA ILE A 188 -11.90 -2.35 -13.07
C ILE A 188 -11.40 -2.85 -14.43
N SER A 189 -11.57 -4.16 -14.70
CA SER A 189 -11.21 -4.82 -15.96
C SER A 189 -12.34 -4.79 -17.00
N GLY A 190 -13.45 -4.13 -16.67
CA GLY A 190 -14.67 -4.13 -17.48
C GLY A 190 -14.60 -3.20 -18.70
N PRO A 191 -15.74 -2.98 -19.36
CA PRO A 191 -15.85 -2.01 -20.44
C PRO A 191 -15.46 -0.60 -19.99
N LYS A 192 -14.89 0.19 -20.91
CA LYS A 192 -14.52 1.57 -20.65
C LYS A 192 -15.73 2.38 -20.15
N PRO A 193 -15.63 3.09 -19.01
CA PRO A 193 -16.70 3.95 -18.52
C PRO A 193 -17.01 5.11 -19.46
N ALA A 194 -18.27 5.52 -19.48
CA ALA A 194 -18.74 6.66 -20.28
C ALA A 194 -18.41 8.03 -19.64
N GLY A 195 -18.24 8.06 -18.31
CA GLY A 195 -17.97 9.29 -17.55
C GLY A 195 -16.58 9.86 -17.77
N GLU A 196 -16.38 11.08 -17.30
CA GLU A 196 -15.09 11.76 -17.35
C GLU A 196 -14.09 11.15 -16.33
N VAL A 197 -12.81 11.21 -16.69
CA VAL A 197 -11.72 10.84 -15.79
C VAL A 197 -11.56 11.93 -14.74
N LEU A 198 -11.64 11.57 -13.47
CA LEU A 198 -11.41 12.47 -12.35
C LEU A 198 -9.92 12.81 -12.23
N GLU A 199 -9.61 14.04 -11.80
CA GLU A 199 -8.25 14.48 -11.50
C GLU A 199 -7.59 13.56 -10.45
N LYS A 200 -6.29 13.27 -10.61
CA LYS A 200 -5.55 12.26 -9.83
C LYS A 200 -5.35 12.64 -8.37
#